data_AF-A0A7S9H019-F1
#
_entry.id   AF-A0A7S9H019-F1
#
_cell.length_a   1.000
_cell.length_b   1.000
_cell.length_c   1.000
_cell.angle_alpha   90.00
_cell.angle_beta   90.00
_cell.angle_gamma   90.00
#
_symmetry.space_group_name_H-M   'P 1'
#
loop_
_entity.id
_entity.type
_entity.pdbx_description
1 polymer ?
#
loop_
_entity_poly.entity_id
_entity_poly.type
_entity_poly.pdbx_seq_one_letter_code
_entity_poly.pdbx_strand_id
1 'polypeptide(L)'
;MTGFPRYAIYFAAGADHALSRFGADLLGYDAYTGGELPFPEDALRVAPDWRDVSSDPRKYGYHATLKAPMALAPGTTEAELTTACASFAGTARPIPVIRPVVDSISGFIAVIPAEPVAELQQLAADCVREFDSFRAALTAEDRVRRRPEKLTERQRDYLDRWGYPYVIEEFRFHMTLTGRLDAERRGPILAMLRTRFATLKLDRLTIDRIALFRQDDAKARFRIIGEWALVQPS
;
A
#
# COMPACT_ATOMS: atom_id res chain seq x y z
N MET A 1 15.62 17.43 2.92
CA MET A 1 15.10 16.38 3.86
C MET A 1 13.60 16.18 3.62
N THR A 2 13.14 14.94 3.48
CA THR A 2 11.70 14.63 3.49
C THR A 2 11.08 15.14 4.79
N GLY A 3 10.02 15.93 4.71
CA GLY A 3 9.26 16.35 5.89
C GLY A 3 8.68 15.14 6.64
N PHE A 4 8.69 15.22 7.97
CA PHE A 4 8.00 14.29 8.85
C PHE A 4 7.01 15.06 9.73
N PRO A 5 5.91 14.45 10.16
CA PRO A 5 5.46 13.09 9.83
C PRO A 5 5.07 12.92 8.35
N ARG A 6 5.09 11.66 7.88
CA ARG A 6 4.57 11.28 6.55
C ARG A 6 3.22 10.59 6.70
N TYR A 7 2.32 10.88 5.78
CA TYR A 7 0.98 10.31 5.71
C TYR A 7 0.78 9.59 4.39
N ALA A 8 -0.02 8.54 4.40
CA ALA A 8 -0.40 7.83 3.19
C ALA A 8 -1.86 7.38 3.26
N ILE A 9 -2.54 7.38 2.11
CA ILE A 9 -3.90 6.84 2.00
C ILE A 9 -3.78 5.48 1.35
N TYR A 10 -4.09 4.46 2.12
CA TYR A 10 -3.96 3.07 1.71
C TYR A 10 -5.29 2.35 1.79
N PHE A 11 -5.36 1.18 1.16
CA PHE A 11 -6.32 0.16 1.52
C PHE A 11 -5.66 -0.79 2.53
N ALA A 12 -6.34 -1.01 3.65
CA ALA A 12 -6.12 -2.10 4.59
C ALA A 12 -7.48 -2.79 4.79
N ALA A 13 -7.51 -4.12 4.98
CA ALA A 13 -8.76 -4.87 4.95
C ALA A 13 -9.57 -4.79 6.27
N GLY A 14 -9.12 -4.04 7.27
CA GLY A 14 -9.67 -4.00 8.63
C GLY A 14 -8.90 -4.91 9.60
N ALA A 15 -8.83 -4.52 10.88
CA ALA A 15 -8.04 -5.23 11.90
C ALA A 15 -8.47 -6.71 12.08
N ASP A 16 -9.77 -6.98 12.01
CA ASP A 16 -10.33 -8.33 12.21
C ASP A 16 -10.35 -9.19 10.93
N HIS A 17 -9.94 -8.63 9.80
CA HIS A 17 -9.99 -9.34 8.52
C HIS A 17 -8.85 -10.37 8.40
N ALA A 18 -9.17 -11.57 7.92
CA ALA A 18 -8.18 -12.66 7.80
C ALA A 18 -7.00 -12.30 6.89
N LEU A 19 -7.25 -11.50 5.84
CA LEU A 19 -6.21 -10.95 4.96
C LEU A 19 -5.22 -10.03 5.70
N SER A 20 -5.71 -9.19 6.63
CA SER A 20 -4.85 -8.31 7.42
C SER A 20 -3.91 -9.11 8.32
N ARG A 21 -4.42 -10.14 9.01
CA ARG A 21 -3.60 -11.07 9.81
C ARG A 21 -2.60 -11.82 8.94
N PHE A 22 -3.03 -12.36 7.80
CA PHE A 22 -2.18 -13.07 6.85
C PHE A 22 -0.93 -12.27 6.47
N GLY A 23 -1.11 -11.00 6.13
CA GLY A 23 0.01 -10.15 5.76
C GLY A 23 0.82 -9.65 6.96
N ALA A 24 0.19 -9.28 8.07
CA ALA A 24 0.88 -8.85 9.27
C ALA A 24 1.82 -9.94 9.81
N ASP A 25 1.38 -11.20 9.85
CA ASP A 25 2.19 -12.37 10.22
C ASP A 25 3.43 -12.47 9.32
N LEU A 26 3.23 -12.41 8.00
CA LEU A 26 4.32 -12.55 7.02
C LEU A 26 5.29 -11.37 7.05
N LEU A 27 4.83 -10.16 7.37
CA LEU A 27 5.70 -9.00 7.55
C LEU A 27 6.35 -8.97 8.94
N GLY A 28 5.85 -9.75 9.88
CA GLY A 28 6.28 -9.74 11.28
C GLY A 28 5.98 -8.41 11.97
N TYR A 29 4.99 -7.66 11.50
CA TYR A 29 4.62 -6.34 12.01
C TYR A 29 3.15 -6.06 11.72
N ASP A 30 2.41 -5.67 12.75
CA ASP A 30 1.02 -5.24 12.64
C ASP A 30 0.91 -3.71 12.72
N ALA A 31 0.42 -3.09 11.65
CA ALA A 31 0.25 -1.64 11.57
C ALA A 31 -0.96 -1.12 12.38
N TYR A 32 -1.91 -1.98 12.75
CA TYR A 32 -3.03 -1.61 13.63
C TYR A 32 -2.56 -1.40 15.07
N THR A 33 -1.84 -2.38 15.63
CA THR A 33 -1.32 -2.30 17.00
C THR A 33 0.03 -1.59 17.10
N GLY A 34 0.77 -1.50 16.00
CA GLY A 34 2.18 -1.08 16.01
C GLY A 34 3.13 -2.13 16.59
N GLY A 35 2.66 -3.37 16.78
CA GLY A 35 3.42 -4.45 17.41
C GLY A 35 4.26 -5.28 16.45
N GLU A 36 5.34 -5.87 16.97
CA GLU A 36 6.10 -6.91 16.26
C GLU A 36 5.39 -8.25 16.40
N LEU A 37 5.40 -9.04 15.33
CA LEU A 37 4.88 -10.40 15.31
C LEU A 37 6.01 -11.41 15.03
N PRO A 38 5.96 -12.61 15.62
CA PRO A 38 6.87 -13.69 15.23
C PRO A 38 6.60 -14.08 13.78
N PHE A 39 7.66 -14.42 13.06
CA PHE A 39 7.51 -14.91 11.69
C PHE A 39 6.95 -16.34 11.67
N PRO A 40 6.10 -16.69 10.70
CA PRO A 40 5.61 -18.05 10.54
C PRO A 40 6.74 -19.07 10.30
N GLU A 41 6.66 -20.24 10.93
CA GLU A 41 7.66 -21.30 10.79
C GLU A 41 7.78 -21.80 9.36
N ASP A 42 6.69 -21.82 8.60
CA ASP A 42 6.68 -22.19 7.19
C ASP A 42 7.44 -21.21 6.32
N ALA A 43 7.34 -19.91 6.60
CA ALA A 43 8.13 -18.89 5.94
C ALA A 43 9.63 -19.05 6.26
N LEU A 44 9.99 -19.26 7.54
CA LEU A 44 11.37 -19.46 7.98
C LEU A 44 12.00 -20.76 7.44
N ARG A 45 11.20 -21.81 7.22
CA ARG A 45 11.68 -23.07 6.62
C ARG A 45 12.05 -22.90 5.14
N VAL A 46 11.27 -22.10 4.40
CA VAL A 46 11.49 -21.86 2.97
C VAL A 46 12.59 -20.82 2.76
N ALA A 47 12.68 -19.82 3.63
CA ALA A 47 13.71 -18.79 3.61
C ALA A 47 14.10 -18.44 5.06
N PRO A 48 15.21 -19.01 5.59
CA PRO A 48 15.67 -18.73 6.96
C PRO A 48 15.92 -17.24 7.25
N ASP A 49 16.22 -16.46 6.21
CA ASP A 49 16.40 -15.00 6.20
C ASP A 49 15.08 -14.23 5.92
N TRP A 50 13.91 -14.80 6.24
CA TRP A 50 12.60 -14.20 5.93
C TRP A 50 12.45 -12.74 6.42
N ARG A 51 13.15 -12.39 7.50
CA ARG A 51 13.23 -11.01 8.00
C ARG A 51 13.72 -10.03 6.93
N ASP A 52 14.75 -10.41 6.20
CA ASP A 52 15.36 -9.58 5.17
C ASP A 52 14.49 -9.57 3.91
N VAL A 53 13.92 -10.73 3.57
CA VAL A 53 12.93 -10.88 2.48
C VAL A 53 11.74 -9.94 2.65
N SER A 54 11.22 -9.78 3.86
CA SER A 54 10.04 -8.96 4.15
C SER A 54 10.37 -7.53 4.61
N SER A 55 11.64 -7.16 4.70
CA SER A 55 12.10 -5.91 5.32
C SER A 55 11.53 -4.64 4.69
N ASP A 56 11.56 -4.56 3.35
CA ASP A 56 11.05 -3.42 2.58
C ASP A 56 9.55 -3.14 2.82
N PRO A 57 8.62 -4.11 2.58
CA PRO A 57 7.20 -3.89 2.83
C PRO A 57 6.87 -3.73 4.33
N ARG A 58 7.62 -4.38 5.23
CA ARG A 58 7.40 -4.28 6.68
C ARG A 58 7.41 -2.84 7.19
N LYS A 59 8.23 -1.95 6.60
CA LYS A 59 8.28 -0.52 6.98
C LYS A 59 6.92 0.19 6.86
N TYR A 60 6.08 -0.27 5.94
CA TYR A 60 4.79 0.36 5.64
C TYR A 60 3.60 -0.36 6.29
N GLY A 61 3.80 -1.57 6.81
CA GLY A 61 2.71 -2.46 7.18
C GLY A 61 2.03 -3.11 5.98
N TYR A 62 1.15 -4.08 6.22
CA TYR A 62 0.46 -4.77 5.14
C TYR A 62 -0.70 -3.93 4.60
N HIS A 63 -0.60 -3.50 3.35
CA HIS A 63 -1.51 -2.52 2.75
C HIS A 63 -1.43 -2.57 1.21
N ALA A 64 -2.38 -1.93 0.52
CA ALA A 64 -2.23 -1.51 -0.87
C ALA A 64 -2.23 0.02 -0.97
N THR A 65 -1.34 0.60 -1.76
CA THR A 65 -1.24 2.07 -1.89
C THR A 65 -2.38 2.64 -2.74
N LEU A 66 -3.08 3.68 -2.28
CA LEU A 66 -4.01 4.49 -3.10
C LEU A 66 -3.46 5.92 -3.32
N LYS A 67 -2.87 6.53 -2.28
CA LYS A 67 -2.03 7.74 -2.34
C LYS A 67 -0.70 7.43 -1.67
N ALA A 68 0.40 7.61 -2.40
CA ALA A 68 1.74 7.35 -1.90
C ALA A 68 2.10 8.26 -0.71
N PRO A 69 3.03 7.84 0.16
CA PRO A 69 3.48 8.63 1.29
C PRO A 69 3.90 10.05 0.95
N MET A 70 3.38 11.02 1.71
CA MET A 70 3.62 12.44 1.56
C MET A 70 3.83 13.13 2.92
N ALA A 71 4.65 14.17 2.95
CA ALA A 71 4.61 15.15 4.03
C ALA A 71 3.46 16.13 3.76
N LEU A 72 2.89 16.70 4.82
CA LEU A 72 1.85 17.71 4.67
C LEU A 72 2.41 19.04 4.14
N ALA A 73 1.65 19.69 3.26
CA ALA A 73 1.96 21.02 2.76
C ALA A 73 1.93 22.05 3.91
N PRO A 74 2.76 23.10 3.87
CA PRO A 74 2.70 24.18 4.84
C PRO A 74 1.28 24.76 4.94
N GLY A 75 0.78 24.93 6.17
CA GLY A 75 -0.57 25.44 6.41
C GLY A 75 -1.68 24.38 6.38
N THR A 76 -1.36 23.10 6.16
CA THR A 76 -2.30 21.98 6.31
C THR A 76 -1.97 21.13 7.54
N THR A 77 -2.99 20.50 8.11
CA THR A 77 -2.91 19.75 9.37
C THR A 77 -3.40 18.30 9.23
N GLU A 78 -2.98 17.45 10.16
CA GLU A 78 -3.45 16.05 10.24
C GLU A 78 -4.98 15.98 10.42
N ALA A 79 -5.56 16.92 11.19
CA ALA A 79 -6.99 17.01 11.42
C ALA A 79 -7.79 17.35 10.14
N GLU A 80 -7.27 18.25 9.31
CA GLU A 80 -7.87 18.56 8.00
C GLU A 80 -7.78 17.37 7.05
N LEU A 81 -6.64 16.66 7.02
CA LEU A 81 -6.50 15.44 6.21
C LEU A 81 -7.48 14.34 6.67
N THR A 82 -7.63 14.17 7.98
CA THR A 82 -8.58 13.24 8.60
C THR A 82 -10.03 13.59 8.20
N THR A 83 -10.37 14.88 8.24
CA THR A 83 -11.69 15.38 7.80
C THR A 83 -11.91 15.13 6.31
N ALA A 84 -10.90 15.38 5.47
CA ALA A 84 -10.97 15.09 4.03
C ALA A 84 -11.16 13.59 3.75
N CYS A 85 -10.53 12.71 4.53
CA CYS A 85 -10.75 11.26 4.42
C CYS A 85 -12.21 10.88 4.72
N ALA A 86 -12.80 11.46 5.76
CA ALA A 86 -14.20 11.25 6.10
C ALA A 86 -15.14 11.75 4.98
N SER A 87 -14.91 12.96 4.46
CA SER A 87 -15.69 13.53 3.35
C SER A 87 -15.58 12.71 2.07
N PHE A 88 -14.37 12.28 1.72
CA PHE A 88 -14.13 11.42 0.57
C PHE A 88 -14.90 10.10 0.71
N ALA A 89 -14.80 9.44 1.87
CA ALA A 89 -15.46 8.16 2.11
C ALA A 89 -17.00 8.28 2.11
N GLY A 90 -17.54 9.41 2.57
CA GLY A 90 -18.97 9.72 2.53
C GLY A 90 -19.54 10.04 1.15
N THR A 91 -18.69 10.23 0.13
CA THR A 91 -19.13 10.47 -1.25
C THR A 91 -19.41 9.15 -1.95
N ALA A 92 -20.68 8.96 -2.35
CA ALA A 92 -21.17 7.74 -2.97
C ALA A 92 -20.41 7.39 -4.25
N ARG A 93 -19.93 6.14 -4.35
CA ARG A 93 -19.16 5.64 -5.49
C ARG A 93 -19.24 4.12 -5.64
N PRO A 94 -19.11 3.57 -6.86
CA PRO A 94 -18.97 2.12 -7.05
C PRO A 94 -17.82 1.57 -6.20
N ILE A 95 -18.09 0.48 -5.48
CA ILE A 95 -17.08 -0.17 -4.65
C ILE A 95 -16.37 -1.26 -5.45
N PRO A 96 -15.04 -1.16 -5.64
CA PRO A 96 -14.31 -2.17 -6.40
C PRO A 96 -14.32 -3.50 -5.68
N VAL A 97 -14.50 -4.58 -6.44
CA VAL A 97 -14.32 -5.96 -5.96
C VAL A 97 -13.30 -6.64 -6.87
N ILE A 98 -12.29 -7.25 -6.28
CA ILE A 98 -11.26 -7.98 -7.01
C ILE A 98 -11.35 -9.48 -6.71
N ARG A 99 -10.86 -10.31 -7.62
CA ARG A 99 -10.44 -11.67 -7.33
C ARG A 99 -8.95 -11.64 -6.93
N PRO A 100 -8.60 -11.77 -5.65
CA PRO A 100 -7.22 -11.63 -5.21
C PRO A 100 -6.42 -12.90 -5.50
N VAL A 101 -5.20 -12.74 -6.02
CA VAL A 101 -4.24 -13.83 -6.21
C VAL A 101 -2.87 -13.42 -5.69
N VAL A 102 -2.07 -14.40 -5.25
CA VAL A 102 -0.65 -14.18 -4.94
C VAL A 102 0.17 -14.42 -6.19
N ASP A 103 0.88 -13.38 -6.64
CA ASP A 103 1.78 -13.48 -7.78
C ASP A 103 2.99 -12.55 -7.66
N SER A 104 3.97 -12.76 -8.55
CA SER A 104 5.09 -11.85 -8.69
C SER A 104 4.74 -10.67 -9.59
N ILE A 105 5.11 -9.49 -9.12
CA ILE A 105 4.94 -8.22 -9.82
C ILE A 105 6.25 -7.44 -9.69
N SER A 106 6.83 -7.04 -10.82
CA SER A 106 8.03 -6.18 -10.85
C SER A 106 9.21 -6.69 -10.00
N GLY A 107 9.32 -8.02 -9.85
CA GLY A 107 10.42 -8.69 -9.15
C GLY A 107 10.17 -9.01 -7.67
N PHE A 108 9.04 -8.61 -7.09
CA PHE A 108 8.62 -8.97 -5.73
C PHE A 108 7.31 -9.78 -5.76
N ILE A 109 6.84 -10.29 -4.62
CA ILE A 109 5.58 -11.04 -4.50
C ILE A 109 4.56 -10.24 -3.68
N ALA A 110 3.31 -10.24 -4.15
CA ALA A 110 2.21 -9.50 -3.54
C ALA A 110 0.86 -10.21 -3.77
N VAL A 111 -0.15 -9.82 -3.01
CA VAL A 111 -1.56 -10.07 -3.39
C VAL A 111 -1.99 -8.99 -4.39
N ILE A 112 -2.48 -9.41 -5.57
CA ILE A 112 -2.86 -8.53 -6.68
C ILE A 112 -4.25 -8.94 -7.22
N PRO A 113 -4.93 -8.07 -8.00
CA PRO A 113 -6.11 -8.45 -8.76
C PRO A 113 -5.70 -9.43 -9.86
N ALA A 114 -6.47 -10.51 -10.04
CA ALA A 114 -6.21 -11.47 -11.11
C ALA A 114 -6.55 -10.93 -12.51
N GLU A 115 -7.44 -9.94 -12.57
CA GLU A 115 -7.82 -9.19 -13.77
C GLU A 115 -7.85 -7.68 -13.47
N PRO A 116 -7.69 -6.81 -14.48
CA PRO A 116 -7.90 -5.37 -14.31
C PRO A 116 -9.33 -5.07 -13.84
N VAL A 117 -9.46 -4.14 -12.88
CA VAL A 117 -10.75 -3.67 -12.36
C VAL A 117 -10.82 -2.16 -12.52
N ALA A 118 -11.72 -1.68 -13.37
CA ALA A 118 -11.80 -0.27 -13.76
C ALA A 118 -12.18 0.63 -12.57
N GLU A 119 -13.12 0.18 -11.74
CA GLU A 119 -13.56 0.88 -10.53
C GLU A 119 -12.39 1.06 -9.55
N LEU A 120 -11.46 0.09 -9.48
CA LEU A 120 -10.28 0.17 -8.63
C LEU A 120 -9.27 1.19 -9.15
N GLN A 121 -9.07 1.25 -10.48
CA GLN A 121 -8.26 2.30 -11.08
C GLN A 121 -8.87 3.68 -10.84
N GLN A 122 -10.19 3.81 -10.97
CA GLN A 122 -10.90 5.06 -10.73
C GLN A 122 -10.78 5.49 -9.26
N LEU A 123 -11.00 4.57 -8.31
CA LEU A 123 -10.86 4.85 -6.88
C LEU A 123 -9.44 5.37 -6.54
N ALA A 124 -8.40 4.72 -7.07
CA ALA A 124 -7.02 5.16 -6.86
C ALA A 124 -6.75 6.54 -7.49
N ALA A 125 -7.26 6.79 -8.70
CA ALA A 125 -7.14 8.08 -9.36
C ALA A 125 -7.86 9.21 -8.58
N ASP A 126 -9.03 8.92 -8.01
CA ASP A 126 -9.78 9.86 -7.18
C ASP A 126 -9.04 10.17 -5.89
N CYS A 127 -8.46 9.18 -5.21
CA CYS A 127 -7.57 9.40 -4.06
C CYS A 127 -6.38 10.30 -4.44
N VAL A 128 -5.76 10.06 -5.60
CA VAL A 128 -4.63 10.88 -6.06
C VAL A 128 -5.03 12.33 -6.25
N ARG A 129 -6.19 12.59 -6.87
CA ARG A 129 -6.68 13.94 -7.15
C ARG A 129 -7.15 14.66 -5.89
N GLU A 130 -7.98 14.01 -5.08
CA GLU A 130 -8.58 14.61 -3.88
C GLU A 130 -7.52 15.04 -2.87
N PHE A 131 -6.55 14.15 -2.61
CA PHE A 131 -5.60 14.36 -1.52
C PHE A 131 -4.32 15.09 -1.96
N ASP A 132 -4.19 15.54 -3.21
CA ASP A 132 -2.93 16.17 -3.66
C ASP A 132 -2.68 17.54 -3.04
N SER A 133 -3.74 18.30 -2.70
CA SER A 133 -3.62 19.61 -2.03
C SER A 133 -2.93 19.53 -0.66
N PHE A 134 -3.00 18.35 0.00
CA PHE A 134 -2.32 18.10 1.27
C PHE A 134 -0.83 17.79 1.11
N ARG A 135 -0.36 17.47 -0.09
CA ARG A 135 1.02 17.05 -0.32
C ARG A 135 1.95 18.26 -0.37
N ALA A 136 3.01 18.25 0.42
CA ALA A 136 4.11 19.20 0.24
C ALA A 136 4.75 19.07 -1.16
N ALA A 137 5.14 20.20 -1.74
CA ALA A 137 5.86 20.21 -3.01
C ALA A 137 7.11 19.32 -2.96
N LEU A 138 7.40 18.64 -4.08
CA LEU A 138 8.53 17.73 -4.15
C LEU A 138 9.84 18.53 -4.10
N THR A 139 10.71 18.21 -3.15
CA THR A 139 12.05 18.82 -3.11
C THR A 139 12.94 18.28 -4.23
N ALA A 140 13.96 19.03 -4.65
CA ALA A 140 14.92 18.56 -5.64
C ALA A 140 15.60 17.24 -5.19
N GLU A 141 15.90 17.11 -3.90
CA GLU A 141 16.47 15.89 -3.31
C GLU A 141 15.53 14.70 -3.43
N ASP A 142 14.25 14.89 -3.10
CA ASP A 142 13.25 13.83 -3.18
C ASP A 142 12.97 13.43 -4.62
N ARG A 143 13.01 14.39 -5.54
CA ARG A 143 12.93 14.11 -6.97
C ARG A 143 14.09 13.25 -7.45
N VAL A 144 15.33 13.58 -7.09
CA VAL A 144 16.52 12.78 -7.45
C VAL A 144 16.43 11.36 -6.91
N ARG A 145 15.95 11.18 -5.68
CA ARG A 145 15.76 9.84 -5.07
C ARG A 145 14.80 8.94 -5.86
N ARG A 146 13.87 9.53 -6.62
CA ARG A 146 12.93 8.79 -7.49
C ARG A 146 13.54 8.38 -8.84
N ARG A 147 14.79 8.78 -9.12
CA ARG A 147 15.54 8.40 -10.33
C ARG A 147 14.77 8.72 -11.62
N PRO A 148 14.42 10.00 -11.86
CA PRO A 148 13.62 10.44 -13.01
C PRO A 148 14.23 10.08 -14.36
N GLU A 149 15.55 9.86 -14.42
CA GLU A 149 16.27 9.36 -15.60
C GLU A 149 15.89 7.93 -16.00
N LYS A 150 15.33 7.13 -15.08
CA LYS A 150 14.85 5.78 -15.34
C LYS A 150 13.34 5.69 -15.64
N LEU A 151 12.64 6.81 -15.54
CA LEU A 151 11.20 6.89 -15.76
C LEU A 151 10.88 7.15 -17.23
N THR A 152 9.71 6.71 -17.67
CA THR A 152 9.13 7.16 -18.95
C THR A 152 8.78 8.65 -18.88
N GLU A 153 8.51 9.27 -20.02
CA GLU A 153 8.05 10.68 -20.06
C GLU A 153 6.77 10.85 -19.24
N ARG A 154 5.78 9.99 -19.43
CA ARG A 154 4.52 10.01 -18.67
C ARG A 154 4.73 9.87 -17.16
N GLN A 155 5.61 8.96 -16.74
CA GLN A 155 5.94 8.77 -15.33
C GLN A 155 6.67 9.98 -14.73
N ARG A 156 7.48 10.70 -15.52
CA ARG A 156 8.06 11.98 -15.09
C ARG A 156 7.01 13.06 -14.92
N ASP A 157 6.07 13.19 -15.86
CA ASP A 157 4.95 14.13 -15.73
C ASP A 157 4.16 13.86 -14.44
N TYR A 158 3.95 12.58 -14.11
CA TYR A 158 3.29 12.18 -12.87
C TYR A 158 4.11 12.39 -11.61
N LEU A 159 5.43 12.18 -11.68
CA LEU A 159 6.31 12.55 -10.59
C LEU A 159 6.24 14.05 -10.29
N ASP A 160 6.26 14.89 -11.33
CA ASP A 160 6.26 16.35 -11.19
C ASP A 160 4.88 16.87 -10.75
N ARG A 161 3.80 16.32 -11.29
CA ARG A 161 2.43 16.72 -10.95
C ARG A 161 1.94 16.17 -9.61
N TRP A 162 2.14 14.89 -9.34
CA TRP A 162 1.51 14.16 -8.22
C TRP A 162 2.50 13.75 -7.12
N GLY A 163 3.81 14.02 -7.31
CA GLY A 163 4.88 13.62 -6.39
C GLY A 163 5.23 12.13 -6.43
N TYR A 164 4.60 11.35 -7.33
CA TYR A 164 4.81 9.91 -7.45
C TYR A 164 4.53 9.42 -8.88
N PRO A 165 5.41 8.60 -9.48
CA PRO A 165 5.31 8.26 -10.90
C PRO A 165 4.30 7.16 -11.23
N TYR A 166 3.90 6.32 -10.26
CA TYR A 166 3.04 5.15 -10.50
C TYR A 166 1.60 5.42 -10.07
N VAL A 167 0.96 6.41 -10.71
CA VAL A 167 -0.41 6.86 -10.46
C VAL A 167 -1.23 6.87 -11.74
N ILE A 168 -2.55 6.99 -11.62
CA ILE A 168 -3.50 7.04 -12.74
C ILE A 168 -3.32 5.83 -13.67
N GLU A 169 -2.83 5.98 -14.90
CA GLU A 169 -2.62 4.88 -15.85
C GLU A 169 -1.47 3.94 -15.45
N GLU A 170 -0.53 4.44 -14.64
CA GLU A 170 0.61 3.66 -14.12
C GLU A 170 0.26 2.98 -12.78
N PHE A 171 -0.96 3.16 -12.27
CA PHE A 171 -1.41 2.55 -11.03
C PHE A 171 -1.53 1.03 -11.18
N ARG A 172 -1.00 0.31 -10.18
CA ARG A 172 -1.15 -1.14 -10.05
C ARG A 172 -1.47 -1.46 -8.59
N PHE A 173 -2.63 -2.05 -8.33
CA PHE A 173 -2.96 -2.53 -7.00
C PHE A 173 -2.06 -3.70 -6.62
N HIS A 174 -1.42 -3.62 -5.46
CA HIS A 174 -0.69 -4.73 -4.88
C HIS A 174 -0.60 -4.59 -3.36
N MET A 175 -0.74 -5.70 -2.63
CA MET A 175 -0.44 -5.80 -1.20
C MET A 175 0.84 -6.60 -1.01
N THR A 176 1.95 -5.90 -0.82
CA THR A 176 3.30 -6.45 -0.92
C THR A 176 3.65 -7.37 0.24
N LEU A 177 4.21 -8.55 -0.06
CA LEU A 177 4.64 -9.56 0.93
C LEU A 177 6.17 -9.67 1.03
N THR A 178 6.88 -9.35 -0.05
CA THR A 178 8.35 -9.44 -0.10
C THR A 178 8.96 -8.19 -0.73
N GLY A 179 10.24 -7.95 -0.46
CA GLY A 179 11.10 -7.14 -1.32
C GLY A 179 11.36 -7.84 -2.66
N ARG A 180 12.23 -7.24 -3.48
CA ARG A 180 12.66 -7.85 -4.75
C ARG A 180 13.45 -9.13 -4.48
N LEU A 181 13.13 -10.17 -5.23
CA LEU A 181 13.76 -11.49 -5.16
C LEU A 181 14.50 -11.77 -6.46
N ASP A 182 15.59 -12.51 -6.38
CA ASP A 182 16.20 -13.16 -7.55
C ASP A 182 15.30 -14.29 -8.10
N ALA A 183 15.69 -14.87 -9.24
CA ALA A 183 14.89 -15.90 -9.90
C ALA A 183 14.84 -17.22 -9.12
N GLU A 184 15.94 -17.59 -8.46
CA GLU A 184 16.08 -18.87 -7.76
C GLU A 184 15.18 -18.91 -6.52
N ARG A 185 15.14 -17.83 -5.75
CA ARG A 185 14.34 -17.72 -4.53
C ARG A 185 12.85 -17.56 -4.78
N ARG A 186 12.48 -16.96 -5.92
CA ARG A 186 11.08 -16.58 -6.20
C ARG A 186 10.14 -17.79 -6.25
N GLY A 187 10.55 -18.89 -6.89
CA GLY A 187 9.69 -20.06 -7.09
C GLY A 187 9.20 -20.69 -5.77
N PRO A 188 10.11 -21.15 -4.89
CA PRO A 188 9.75 -21.75 -3.60
C PRO A 188 8.95 -20.80 -2.70
N ILE A 189 9.34 -19.51 -2.63
CA ILE A 189 8.63 -18.52 -1.81
C ILE A 189 7.21 -18.29 -2.36
N LEU A 190 7.05 -18.14 -3.68
CA LEU A 190 5.74 -17.95 -4.30
C LEU A 190 4.81 -19.14 -4.05
N ALA A 191 5.32 -20.37 -4.17
CA ALA A 191 4.55 -21.58 -3.91
C ALA A 191 4.07 -21.66 -2.45
N MET A 192 4.95 -21.33 -1.50
CA MET A 192 4.58 -21.25 -0.07
C MET A 192 3.50 -20.19 0.17
N LEU A 193 3.69 -18.98 -0.36
CA LEU A 193 2.73 -17.88 -0.17
C LEU A 193 1.37 -18.19 -0.80
N ARG A 194 1.33 -18.83 -1.98
CA ARG A 194 0.09 -19.29 -2.63
C ARG A 194 -0.63 -20.35 -1.78
N THR A 195 0.11 -21.33 -1.26
CA THR A 195 -0.43 -22.38 -0.39
C THR A 195 -1.05 -21.78 0.86
N ARG A 196 -0.34 -20.87 1.53
CA ARG A 196 -0.83 -20.16 2.73
C ARG A 196 -2.06 -19.31 2.39
N PHE A 197 -2.02 -18.54 1.31
CA PHE A 197 -3.14 -17.69 0.90
C PHE A 197 -4.41 -18.49 0.57
N ALA A 198 -4.29 -19.66 -0.08
CA ALA A 198 -5.42 -20.53 -0.40
C ALA A 198 -6.20 -20.99 0.85
N THR A 199 -5.56 -21.06 2.03
CA THR A 199 -6.23 -21.40 3.30
C THR A 199 -7.25 -20.35 3.74
N LEU A 200 -7.13 -19.11 3.26
CA LEU A 200 -8.07 -18.03 3.56
C LEU A 200 -9.41 -18.22 2.85
N LYS A 201 -9.47 -19.05 1.80
CA LYS A 201 -10.66 -19.24 0.93
C LYS A 201 -11.27 -17.91 0.48
N LEU A 202 -10.39 -16.95 0.16
CA LEU A 202 -10.76 -15.58 -0.19
C LEU A 202 -10.87 -15.45 -1.72
N ASP A 203 -12.03 -15.78 -2.27
CA ASP A 203 -12.26 -15.70 -3.73
C ASP A 203 -12.62 -14.28 -4.20
N ARG A 204 -13.05 -13.42 -3.27
CA ARG A 204 -13.39 -12.01 -3.53
C ARG A 204 -12.87 -11.13 -2.41
N LEU A 205 -12.34 -9.97 -2.77
CA LEU A 205 -11.94 -8.91 -1.85
C LEU A 205 -12.59 -7.60 -2.26
N THR A 206 -13.41 -7.06 -1.37
CA THR A 206 -14.05 -5.75 -1.55
C THR A 206 -13.11 -4.65 -1.06
N ILE A 207 -12.87 -3.63 -1.89
CA ILE A 207 -12.07 -2.46 -1.55
C ILE A 207 -13.03 -1.38 -1.03
N ASP A 208 -13.58 -1.63 0.16
CA ASP A 208 -14.71 -0.89 0.76
C ASP A 208 -14.30 0.25 1.69
N ARG A 209 -13.01 0.57 1.80
CA ARG A 209 -12.51 1.56 2.74
C ARG A 209 -11.21 2.20 2.28
N ILE A 210 -10.93 3.35 2.87
CA ILE A 210 -9.59 3.95 2.89
C ILE A 210 -9.08 3.99 4.33
N ALA A 211 -7.78 3.87 4.48
CA ALA A 211 -7.08 3.92 5.75
C ALA A 211 -5.98 5.00 5.68
N LEU A 212 -5.93 5.85 6.69
CA LEU A 212 -4.87 6.84 6.86
C LEU A 212 -3.75 6.22 7.69
N PHE A 213 -2.57 6.13 7.09
CA PHE A 213 -1.35 5.68 7.76
C PHE A 213 -0.46 6.87 8.07
N ARG A 214 0.21 6.83 9.22
CA ARG A 214 1.17 7.84 9.67
C ARG A 214 2.53 7.20 9.98
N GLN A 215 3.60 7.88 9.60
CA GLN A 215 4.95 7.57 10.01
C GLN A 215 5.60 8.81 10.63
N ASP A 216 6.01 8.65 11.88
CA ASP A 216 6.44 9.75 12.73
C ASP A 216 7.83 10.27 12.35
N ASP A 217 8.74 9.35 12.01
CA ASP A 217 10.10 9.66 11.57
C ASP A 217 10.67 8.57 10.63
N ALA A 218 11.91 8.75 10.17
CA ALA A 218 12.53 7.86 9.20
C ALA A 218 12.78 6.42 9.71
N LYS A 219 12.92 6.23 11.03
CA LYS A 219 13.17 4.95 11.72
C LYS A 219 11.86 4.28 12.13
N ALA A 220 10.80 5.05 12.39
CA ALA A 220 9.47 4.52 12.68
C ALA A 220 8.89 3.76 11.48
N ARG A 221 8.05 2.76 11.76
CA ARG A 221 7.17 2.14 10.76
C ARG A 221 5.86 2.92 10.65
N PHE A 222 5.16 2.77 9.54
CA PHE A 222 3.82 3.34 9.43
C PHE A 222 2.84 2.60 10.34
N ARG A 223 1.95 3.36 10.97
CA ARG A 223 0.82 2.87 11.77
C ARG A 223 -0.48 3.40 11.20
N ILE A 224 -1.56 2.66 11.38
CA ILE A 224 -2.91 3.09 11.01
C ILE A 224 -3.40 4.06 12.09
N ILE A 225 -3.90 5.22 11.67
CA ILE A 225 -4.44 6.26 12.57
C ILE A 225 -5.91 6.58 12.30
N GLY A 226 -6.50 6.04 11.23
CA GLY A 226 -7.91 6.18 10.92
C GLY A 226 -8.33 5.31 9.75
N GLU A 227 -9.60 4.91 9.74
CA GLU A 227 -10.22 4.13 8.65
C GLU A 227 -11.64 4.62 8.42
N TRP A 228 -12.05 4.68 7.16
CA TRP A 228 -13.39 5.12 6.77
C TRP A 228 -13.95 4.20 5.68
N ALA A 229 -15.12 3.64 5.94
CA ALA A 229 -15.86 2.86 4.97
C ALA A 229 -16.40 3.78 3.85
N LEU A 230 -16.19 3.36 2.61
CA LEU A 230 -16.70 4.00 1.41
C LEU A 230 -18.20 3.71 1.27
N VAL A 231 -18.96 4.73 0.90
CA VAL A 231 -20.41 4.60 0.72
C VAL A 231 -20.75 4.22 -0.73
N GLN A 232 -21.62 3.23 -0.90
CA GLN A 232 -22.17 2.85 -2.21
C GLN A 232 -23.30 3.82 -2.64
N PRO A 233 -23.49 4.06 -3.96
CA PRO A 233 -24.70 4.66 -4.47
C PRO A 233 -25.90 3.79 -4.11
N SER A 234 -27.02 4.43 -3.78
CA SER A 234 -28.31 3.75 -3.59
C SER A 234 -28.84 3.14 -4.89
#